data_AF-A0A7J8T9F4-F1
#
_entry.id   AF-A0A7J8T9F4-F1
#
_cell.length_a   1.000
_cell.length_b   1.000
_cell.length_c   1.000
_cell.angle_alpha   90.00
_cell.angle_beta   90.00
_cell.angle_gamma   90.00
#
_symmetry.space_group_name_H-M   'P 1'
#
loop_
_entity.id
_entity.type
_entity.pdbx_description
1 polymer ?
#
loop_
_entity_poly.entity_id
_entity_poly.type
_entity_poly.pdbx_seq_one_letter_code
_entity_poly.pdbx_strand_id
1 'polypeptide(L)'
;PKRGWVKLNTDGVVSTSTQSAAIGGVIHDDGGSWVCGYSMTLGKDEVFRIEARSMLEGLRLAWDKGYRQVELESDNALLVELVLAGNSTASHIVELHAIHKILHRNWKVQIRHIPRAHNEVAGFMAKHAAPRFTSILVFSIPPQAI
;
A
#
# COMPACT_ATOMS: atom_id res chain seq x y z
N PRO A 1 -2.48 -12.33 9.69
CA PRO A 1 -3.04 -12.90 8.44
C PRO A 1 -3.22 -14.42 8.65
N LYS A 2 -3.77 -15.17 7.69
CA LYS A 2 -3.76 -16.64 7.72
C LYS A 2 -2.35 -17.19 7.88
N ARG A 3 -2.23 -18.38 8.47
CA ARG A 3 -0.93 -19.04 8.65
C ARG A 3 -0.20 -19.19 7.31
N GLY A 4 1.07 -18.78 7.26
CA GLY A 4 1.91 -18.79 6.05
C GLY A 4 1.64 -17.67 5.03
N TRP A 5 0.76 -16.71 5.35
CA TRP A 5 0.49 -15.54 4.53
C TRP A 5 1.21 -14.32 5.11
N VAL A 6 1.54 -13.35 4.27
CA VAL A 6 1.91 -12.02 4.75
C VAL A 6 0.70 -11.10 4.74
N LYS A 7 0.68 -10.13 5.64
CA LYS A 7 -0.26 -9.02 5.59
C LYS A 7 0.45 -7.79 5.04
N LEU A 8 -0.21 -7.07 4.15
CA LEU A 8 0.20 -5.79 3.60
C LEU A 8 -0.83 -4.72 4.00
N ASN A 9 -0.40 -3.73 4.76
CA ASN A 9 -1.19 -2.54 5.08
C ASN A 9 -0.64 -1.35 4.29
N THR A 10 -1.52 -0.57 3.64
CA THR A 10 -1.13 0.55 2.79
C THR A 10 -1.92 1.82 3.16
N ASP A 11 -1.28 2.98 3.14
CA ASP A 11 -1.91 4.30 3.38
C ASP A 11 -1.26 5.37 2.50
N GLY A 12 -2.02 6.43 2.25
CA GLY A 12 -1.61 7.67 1.60
C GLY A 12 -1.79 8.86 2.54
N VAL A 13 -0.89 9.84 2.44
CA VAL A 13 -1.03 11.09 3.18
C VAL A 13 -0.80 12.28 2.27
N VAL A 14 -1.64 13.31 2.44
CA VAL A 14 -1.46 14.62 1.81
C VAL A 14 -1.05 15.61 2.89
N SER A 15 0.08 16.28 2.69
CA SER A 15 0.51 17.39 3.53
C SER A 15 -0.22 18.67 3.11
N THR A 16 -0.96 19.27 4.03
CA THR A 16 -1.67 20.54 3.77
C THR A 16 -0.71 21.73 3.67
N SER A 17 0.47 21.65 4.29
CA SER A 17 1.45 22.76 4.31
C SER A 17 2.26 22.85 3.02
N THR A 18 2.66 21.71 2.46
CA THR A 18 3.47 21.64 1.22
C THR A 18 2.64 21.32 -0.01
N GLN A 19 1.37 20.95 0.17
CA GLN A 19 0.51 20.33 -0.84
C GLN A 19 1.15 19.09 -1.51
N SER A 20 2.17 18.48 -0.91
CA SER A 20 2.78 17.26 -1.42
C SER A 20 2.11 16.04 -0.81
N ALA A 21 2.14 14.92 -1.53
CA ALA A 21 1.67 13.65 -1.01
C ALA A 21 2.83 12.71 -0.67
N ALA A 22 2.55 11.71 0.14
CA ALA A 22 3.43 10.58 0.38
C ALA A 22 2.59 9.33 0.55
N ILE A 23 3.21 8.18 0.31
CA ILE A 23 2.62 6.87 0.51
C ILE A 23 3.50 6.07 1.43
N GLY A 24 2.89 5.09 2.09
CA GLY A 24 3.63 4.14 2.88
C GLY A 24 2.81 2.90 3.18
N GLY A 25 3.52 1.91 3.69
CA GLY A 25 2.89 0.67 4.09
C GLY A 25 3.86 -0.26 4.80
N VAL A 26 3.30 -1.34 5.32
CA VAL A 26 4.02 -2.35 6.08
C VAL A 26 3.61 -3.73 5.61
N ILE A 27 4.60 -4.62 5.54
CA ILE A 27 4.42 -6.05 5.39
C ILE A 27 4.86 -6.71 6.69
N HIS A 28 3.99 -7.55 7.24
CA HIS A 28 4.30 -8.37 8.40
C HIS A 28 3.83 -9.81 8.19
N ASP A 29 4.44 -10.76 8.91
CA ASP A 29 4.10 -12.18 8.80
C ASP A 29 2.85 -12.55 9.59
N ASP A 30 2.51 -13.85 9.61
CA ASP A 30 1.38 -14.40 10.35
C ASP A 30 1.57 -14.42 11.88
N GLY A 31 2.80 -14.27 12.37
CA GLY A 31 3.13 -14.01 13.78
C GLY A 31 3.08 -12.53 14.16
N GLY A 32 2.85 -11.63 13.21
CA GLY A 32 2.89 -10.17 13.43
C GLY A 32 4.29 -9.59 13.39
N SER A 33 5.31 -10.38 13.04
CA SER A 33 6.69 -9.90 12.96
C SER A 33 6.87 -9.02 11.74
N TRP A 34 7.65 -7.95 11.92
CA TRP A 34 8.03 -7.06 10.83
C TRP A 34 8.80 -7.83 9.74
N VAL A 35 8.30 -7.76 8.51
CA VAL A 35 9.01 -8.26 7.34
C VAL A 35 9.71 -7.10 6.64
N CYS A 36 8.97 -6.05 6.29
CA CYS A 36 9.52 -4.81 5.78
C CYS A 36 8.47 -3.70 5.79
N GLY A 37 8.92 -2.45 5.80
CA GLY A 37 8.10 -1.27 5.53
C GLY A 37 8.52 -0.60 4.24
N TYR A 38 7.69 0.27 3.73
CA TYR A 38 8.06 1.17 2.64
C TYR A 38 7.47 2.56 2.80
N SER A 39 8.14 3.54 2.21
CA SER A 39 7.62 4.89 2.05
C SER A 39 8.12 5.51 0.75
N MET A 40 7.37 6.47 0.22
CA MET A 40 7.74 7.19 -1.00
C MET A 40 7.07 8.56 -0.99
N THR A 41 7.82 9.61 -1.31
CA THR A 41 7.25 10.94 -1.52
C THR A 41 6.74 11.06 -2.94
N LEU A 42 5.55 11.65 -3.07
CA LEU A 42 4.91 11.97 -4.33
C LEU A 42 4.83 13.49 -4.51
N GLY A 43 4.52 13.91 -5.73
CA GLY A 43 4.13 15.29 -6.02
C GLY A 43 2.72 15.60 -5.50
N LYS A 44 2.11 16.62 -6.10
CA LYS A 44 0.68 16.88 -5.97
C LYS A 44 -0.08 15.83 -6.76
N ASP A 45 -1.08 15.21 -6.14
CA ASP A 45 -2.00 14.32 -6.81
C ASP A 45 -3.32 14.23 -6.03
N GLU A 46 -4.33 13.59 -6.63
CA GLU A 46 -5.61 13.35 -6.00
C GLU A 46 -5.49 12.25 -4.93
N VAL A 47 -6.22 12.40 -3.81
CA VAL A 47 -6.23 11.44 -2.69
C VAL A 47 -6.43 10.01 -3.18
N PHE A 48 -7.38 9.79 -4.09
CA PHE A 48 -7.63 8.46 -4.63
C PHE A 48 -6.41 7.86 -5.36
N ARG A 49 -5.71 8.66 -6.19
CA ARG A 49 -4.52 8.21 -6.92
C ARG A 49 -3.36 7.92 -5.98
N ILE A 50 -3.23 8.69 -4.90
CA ILE A 50 -2.21 8.48 -3.86
C ILE A 50 -2.45 7.14 -3.16
N GLU A 51 -3.68 6.86 -2.74
CA GLU A 51 -4.04 5.59 -2.11
C GLU A 51 -3.84 4.40 -3.06
N ALA A 52 -4.28 4.54 -4.32
CA ALA A 52 -4.10 3.53 -5.35
C ALA A 52 -2.60 3.29 -5.62
N ARG A 53 -1.79 4.35 -5.63
CA ARG A 53 -0.33 4.23 -5.78
C ARG A 53 0.30 3.52 -4.59
N SER A 54 -0.14 3.82 -3.37
CA SER A 54 0.31 3.13 -2.15
C SER A 54 0.06 1.62 -2.24
N MET A 55 -1.18 1.24 -2.60
CA MET A 55 -1.57 -0.16 -2.81
C MET A 55 -0.72 -0.84 -3.88
N LEU A 56 -0.53 -0.18 -5.03
CA LEU A 56 0.24 -0.72 -6.16
C LEU A 56 1.70 -0.99 -5.79
N GLU A 57 2.36 -0.03 -5.13
CA GLU A 57 3.77 -0.19 -4.73
C GLU A 57 3.93 -1.27 -3.64
N GLY A 58 3.00 -1.35 -2.69
CA GLY A 58 2.97 -2.44 -1.71
C GLY A 58 2.83 -3.82 -2.36
N LEU A 59 1.91 -3.96 -3.33
CA LEU A 59 1.72 -5.20 -4.08
C LEU A 59 2.97 -5.58 -4.89
N ARG A 60 3.63 -4.61 -5.54
CA ARG A 60 4.89 -4.83 -6.27
C ARG A 60 5.98 -5.32 -5.33
N LEU A 61 6.16 -4.65 -4.20
CA LEU A 61 7.16 -5.01 -3.20
C LEU A 61 6.94 -6.44 -2.66
N ALA A 62 5.69 -6.80 -2.33
CA ALA A 62 5.35 -8.14 -1.87
C ALA A 62 5.69 -9.20 -2.93
N TRP A 63 5.34 -8.94 -4.19
CA TRP A 63 5.66 -9.84 -5.30
C TRP A 63 7.18 -10.01 -5.48
N ASP A 64 7.91 -8.90 -5.52
CA ASP A 64 9.36 -8.88 -5.78
C ASP A 64 10.16 -9.56 -4.65
N LYS A 65 9.63 -9.53 -3.41
CA LYS A 65 10.16 -10.30 -2.28
C LYS A 65 9.81 -11.80 -2.31
N GLY A 66 9.06 -12.25 -3.30
CA GLY A 66 8.72 -13.66 -3.48
C GLY A 66 7.45 -14.12 -2.77
N TYR A 67 6.68 -13.22 -2.15
CA TYR A 67 5.42 -13.58 -1.51
C TYR A 67 4.35 -13.90 -2.55
N ARG A 68 3.59 -14.98 -2.32
CA ARG A 68 2.53 -15.46 -3.21
C ARG A 68 1.18 -15.65 -2.50
N GLN A 69 1.11 -15.27 -1.23
CA GLN A 69 -0.08 -15.35 -0.39
C GLN A 69 -0.13 -14.08 0.46
N VAL A 70 -1.01 -13.14 0.09
CA VAL A 70 -1.06 -11.79 0.67
C VAL A 70 -2.47 -11.45 1.13
N GLU A 71 -2.62 -11.00 2.37
CA GLU A 71 -3.81 -10.27 2.84
C GLU A 71 -3.51 -8.77 2.75
N LEU A 72 -4.21 -8.04 1.89
CA LEU A 72 -4.06 -6.59 1.73
C LEU A 72 -5.16 -5.85 2.48
N GLU A 73 -4.77 -4.85 3.26
CA GLU A 73 -5.65 -3.94 4.00
C GLU A 73 -5.40 -2.49 3.60
N SER A 74 -6.49 -1.76 3.36
CA SER A 74 -6.50 -0.31 3.13
C SER A 74 -7.70 0.30 3.85
N ASP A 75 -7.58 1.55 4.29
CA ASP A 75 -8.67 2.33 4.88
C ASP A 75 -9.45 3.16 3.86
N ASN A 76 -9.13 3.05 2.56
CA ASN A 76 -9.92 3.64 1.49
C ASN A 76 -10.97 2.64 0.96
N ALA A 77 -12.19 2.72 1.48
CA ALA A 77 -13.30 1.83 1.09
C ALA A 77 -13.62 1.87 -0.41
N LEU A 78 -13.60 3.06 -1.02
CA LEU A 78 -13.90 3.24 -2.45
C LEU A 78 -12.83 2.54 -3.32
N LEU A 79 -11.56 2.66 -2.97
CA LEU A 79 -10.48 1.98 -3.68
C LEU A 79 -10.64 0.45 -3.59
N VAL A 80 -10.91 -0.07 -2.39
CA VAL A 80 -11.14 -1.51 -2.19
C VAL A 80 -12.32 -2.00 -3.02
N GLU A 81 -13.44 -1.27 -3.02
CA GLU A 81 -14.62 -1.59 -3.81
C GLU A 81 -14.30 -1.65 -5.31
N LEU A 82 -13.64 -0.62 -5.85
CA LEU A 82 -13.31 -0.54 -7.28
C LEU A 82 -12.32 -1.63 -7.72
N VAL A 83 -11.36 -1.97 -6.86
CA VAL A 83 -10.41 -3.06 -7.14
C VAL A 83 -11.12 -4.42 -7.16
N LEU A 84 -12.04 -4.66 -6.22
CA LEU A 84 -12.80 -5.90 -6.14
C LEU A 84 -13.84 -6.02 -7.27
N ALA A 85 -14.40 -4.92 -7.74
CA ALA A 85 -15.33 -4.90 -8.86
C ALA A 85 -14.67 -5.33 -10.18
N GLY A 86 -13.34 -5.29 -10.30
CA GLY A 86 -12.61 -5.80 -11.46
C GLY A 86 -12.78 -4.97 -12.74
N ASN A 87 -13.45 -3.82 -12.68
CA ASN A 87 -13.89 -3.06 -13.85
C ASN A 87 -12.79 -2.14 -14.45
N SER A 88 -11.54 -2.62 -14.53
CA SER A 88 -10.39 -1.80 -14.96
C SER A 88 -10.56 -1.19 -16.35
N THR A 89 -11.19 -1.90 -17.28
CA THR A 89 -11.25 -1.52 -18.70
C THR A 89 -12.01 -0.22 -18.97
N ALA A 90 -12.80 0.26 -18.01
CA ALA A 90 -13.54 1.52 -18.10
C ALA A 90 -12.91 2.68 -17.32
N SER A 91 -11.90 2.43 -16.47
CA SER A 91 -11.34 3.45 -15.59
C SER A 91 -10.17 4.18 -16.24
N HIS A 92 -10.20 5.50 -16.38
CA HIS A 92 -9.04 6.26 -16.85
C HIS A 92 -7.88 6.36 -15.83
N ILE A 93 -7.98 5.65 -14.71
CA ILE A 93 -6.98 5.68 -13.63
C ILE A 93 -5.93 4.58 -13.90
N VAL A 94 -4.68 5.02 -14.11
CA VAL A 94 -3.55 4.16 -14.49
C VAL A 94 -3.20 3.18 -13.36
N GLU A 95 -3.29 3.61 -12.12
CA GLU A 95 -3.00 2.81 -10.93
C GLU A 95 -3.97 1.62 -10.82
N LEU A 96 -5.27 1.82 -11.04
CA LEU A 96 -6.27 0.74 -10.99
C LEU A 96 -5.99 -0.34 -12.04
N HIS A 97 -5.67 0.06 -13.27
CA HIS A 97 -5.26 -0.87 -14.31
C HIS A 97 -4.02 -1.68 -13.91
N ALA A 98 -3.01 -1.02 -13.33
CA ALA A 98 -1.79 -1.68 -12.89
C ALA A 98 -2.03 -2.61 -11.70
N ILE A 99 -2.91 -2.24 -10.76
CA ILE A 99 -3.35 -3.08 -9.65
C ILE A 99 -4.03 -4.35 -10.20
N HIS A 100 -4.99 -4.23 -11.11
CA HIS A 100 -5.63 -5.41 -11.68
C HIS A 100 -4.61 -6.29 -12.40
N LYS A 101 -3.69 -5.71 -13.19
CA LYS A 101 -2.64 -6.48 -13.87
C LYS A 101 -1.75 -7.26 -12.89
N ILE A 102 -1.37 -6.67 -11.75
CA ILE A 102 -0.54 -7.39 -10.78
C ILE A 102 -1.35 -8.45 -10.01
N LEU A 103 -2.63 -8.20 -9.73
CA LEU A 103 -3.53 -9.18 -9.10
C LEU A 103 -3.73 -10.44 -9.95
N HIS A 104 -3.64 -10.33 -11.28
CA HIS A 104 -3.74 -11.47 -12.22
C HIS A 104 -2.45 -12.32 -12.32
N ARG A 105 -1.38 -11.98 -11.57
CA ARG A 105 -0.18 -12.84 -11.51
C ARG A 105 -0.48 -14.16 -10.80
N ASN A 106 0.47 -15.09 -10.85
CA ASN A 106 0.36 -16.39 -10.17
C ASN A 106 0.59 -16.27 -8.65
N TRP A 107 -0.40 -15.75 -7.93
CA TRP A 107 -0.45 -15.63 -6.46
C TRP A 107 -1.89 -15.50 -5.95
N LYS A 108 -2.06 -15.61 -4.63
CA LYS A 108 -3.34 -15.42 -3.94
C LYS A 108 -3.30 -14.10 -3.18
N VAL A 109 -4.22 -13.19 -3.48
CA VAL A 109 -4.38 -11.92 -2.78
C VAL A 109 -5.80 -11.82 -2.25
N GLN A 110 -5.94 -11.50 -0.96
CA GLN A 110 -7.21 -11.22 -0.32
C GLN A 110 -7.23 -9.77 0.13
N ILE A 111 -8.12 -8.96 -0.46
CA ILE A 111 -8.18 -7.51 -0.21
C ILE A 111 -9.37 -7.23 0.70
N ARG A 112 -9.17 -6.39 1.72
CA ARG A 112 -10.25 -5.90 2.58
C ARG A 112 -10.06 -4.46 2.99
N HIS A 113 -11.18 -3.80 3.24
CA HIS A 113 -11.21 -2.49 3.88
C HIS A 113 -11.08 -2.63 5.41
N ILE A 114 -10.38 -1.69 6.04
CA ILE A 114 -10.28 -1.57 7.50
C ILE A 114 -10.52 -0.11 7.95
N PRO A 115 -11.00 0.14 9.18
CA PRO A 115 -11.05 1.50 9.70
C PRO A 115 -9.65 2.13 9.78
N ARG A 116 -9.55 3.44 9.54
CA ARG A 116 -8.27 4.20 9.63
C ARG A 116 -7.53 4.01 10.96
N ALA A 117 -8.27 3.91 12.08
CA ALA A 117 -7.70 3.65 13.40
C ALA A 117 -6.99 2.29 13.53
N HIS A 118 -7.22 1.37 12.60
CA HIS A 118 -6.52 0.08 12.56
C HIS A 118 -5.37 0.06 11.53
N ASN A 119 -5.11 1.19 10.84
CA ASN A 119 -4.10 1.33 9.80
C ASN A 119 -2.95 2.28 10.19
N GLU A 120 -2.76 2.54 11.50
CA GLU A 120 -1.87 3.58 12.00
C GLU A 120 -0.40 3.39 11.59
N VAL A 121 0.07 2.14 11.51
CA VAL A 121 1.45 1.83 11.11
C VAL A 121 1.71 2.23 9.65
N ALA A 122 0.77 1.95 8.74
CA ALA A 122 0.91 2.36 7.35
C ALA A 122 0.88 3.89 7.21
N GLY A 123 0.00 4.56 7.96
CA GLY A 123 -0.04 6.02 8.00
C GLY A 123 1.20 6.65 8.62
N PHE A 124 1.80 6.01 9.63
CA PHE A 124 3.11 6.40 10.16
C PHE A 124 4.18 6.28 9.07
N MET A 125 4.23 5.15 8.35
CA MET A 125 5.20 4.95 7.27
C MET A 125 5.05 5.99 6.16
N ALA A 126 3.82 6.37 5.79
CA ALA A 126 3.57 7.42 4.81
C ALA A 126 4.10 8.79 5.28
N LYS A 127 3.92 9.12 6.57
CA LYS A 127 4.46 10.34 7.18
C LYS A 127 5.99 10.29 7.36
N HIS A 128 6.57 9.10 7.45
CA HIS A 128 8.01 8.88 7.56
C HIS A 128 8.73 8.91 6.20
N ALA A 129 8.03 9.24 5.11
CA ALA A 129 8.65 9.41 3.80
C ALA A 129 9.70 10.53 3.82
N ALA A 130 10.92 10.22 3.35
CA ALA A 130 12.01 11.18 3.32
C ALA A 130 11.73 12.28 2.28
N PRO A 131 11.89 13.57 2.64
CA PRO A 131 11.64 14.66 1.70
C PRO A 131 12.53 14.53 0.46
N ARG A 132 11.92 14.64 -0.73
CA ARG A 132 12.56 14.67 -2.06
C ARG A 132 12.95 13.31 -2.68
N PHE A 133 12.59 12.17 -2.07
CA PHE A 133 12.77 10.87 -2.73
C PHE A 133 11.49 10.46 -3.48
N THR A 134 11.56 10.49 -4.82
CA THR A 134 10.49 10.02 -5.72
C THR A 134 10.59 8.52 -6.02
N SER A 135 11.51 7.80 -5.38
CA SER A 135 11.64 6.35 -5.43
C SER A 135 11.16 5.72 -4.14
N ILE A 136 10.71 4.46 -4.22
CA ILE A 136 10.36 3.68 -3.03
C ILE A 136 11.60 3.47 -2.15
N LEU A 137 11.48 3.81 -0.87
CA LEU A 137 12.44 3.47 0.16
C LEU A 137 11.90 2.27 0.95
N VAL A 138 12.71 1.23 1.08
CA VAL A 138 12.33 -0.02 1.77
C VAL A 138 13.08 -0.11 3.10
N PHE A 139 12.36 -0.42 4.16
CA PHE A 139 12.84 -0.51 5.53
C PHE A 139 12.85 -1.96 5.98
N SER A 140 14.04 -2.55 6.17
CA SER A 140 14.19 -3.93 6.66
C SER A 140 13.90 -4.07 8.16
N ILE A 141 13.96 -2.97 8.91
CA ILE A 141 13.61 -2.89 10.32
C ILE A 141 12.60 -1.74 10.52
N PRO A 142 11.70 -1.84 11.52
CA PRO A 142 10.78 -0.75 11.81
C PRO A 142 11.57 0.49 12.25
N PRO A 143 11.22 1.70 11.77
CA PRO A 143 11.65 2.95 12.38
C PRO A 143 11.44 2.94 13.89
N GLN A 144 12.35 3.58 14.64
CA GLN A 144 12.37 3.56 16.12
C GLN A 144 11.09 4.11 16.81
N ALA A 145 10.17 4.71 16.07
CA ALA A 145 8.97 5.36 16.58
C ALA A 145 7.65 4.67 16.15
N ILE A 146 7.73 3.40 15.73
CA ILE A 146 6.56 2.55 15.46
C ILE A 146 6.22 1.74 16.71
#